data_AF-A0A2E2FNS9-F1
#
_entry.id   AF-A0A2E2FNS9-F1
#
_cell.length_a   1.000
_cell.length_b   1.000
_cell.length_c   1.000
_cell.angle_alpha   90.00
_cell.angle_beta   90.00
_cell.angle_gamma   90.00
#
_symmetry.space_group_name_H-M   'P 1'
#
loop_
_entity.id
_entity.type
_entity.pdbx_description
1 polymer ?
#
loop_
_entity_poly.entity_id
_entity_poly.type
_entity_poly.pdbx_seq_one_letter_code
_entity_poly.pdbx_strand_id
1 'polypeptide(L)'
;MKTDMQRLFTLLITVLLMNSCVFDQDEKVEPYFANFPDFDALATQYQKQYPKIYKQVKSDSLTSQKTVDANWENELQLFKKTDINRINLISKYSIDTIESKLSGKTTYLFTPNSSKTAIKEARYTFDENGNWESVYFKKDVDNPVFETQQELWLTHNLNYRIVTKQKVNMVFNTNLVIEGEPVGAPREYMGMLNIEGEWFLRFKMYQTKNEKTEWYIQNGSETIELKSAQPIADSSVLKFPVFNSEFRYKQIEDTLTGYWYNFDKGDNYRIEFFAAPYFQSRFEDELAFDSVPDVSGKWEVAFQDEEEAYPAIGIIEQQGTQLYGTFATETGDYRHLEGFISHSAEGNGNTLYLNTLDGSHAFYFRATLKGDSLVNGVFASGKHYLANWKASKNLNAALKDPNALTFLKEGHEKLAFTFPNLKGEPVSLDDPQYNGKVVLVTLSGTWCPNCMDEAQYLKEVYSQYHPKGLEIIALQFERSEDFEKAKEAIERSNKDMAIPYTQLIAGKASGKVAAEKLPMLNHVMSFPTLIVLDKQGKVQRIHTGFYGPGTGDYYAKFVRETNALIEELL
;
A
#
# COMPACT_ATOMS: atom_id res chain seq x y z
N MET A 1 37.16 -33.49 -6.14
CA MET A 1 36.88 -32.07 -6.51
C MET A 1 35.42 -31.64 -6.35
N LYS A 2 34.44 -32.13 -7.13
CA LYS A 2 33.01 -31.72 -6.93
C LYS A 2 32.43 -32.16 -5.56
N THR A 3 32.78 -33.35 -5.10
CA THR A 3 32.36 -33.92 -3.81
C THR A 3 33.09 -33.31 -2.60
N ASP A 4 34.35 -32.90 -2.78
CA ASP A 4 35.11 -32.19 -1.74
C ASP A 4 34.63 -30.75 -1.57
N MET A 5 34.23 -30.09 -2.66
CA MET A 5 33.68 -28.74 -2.63
C MET A 5 32.29 -28.71 -1.98
N GLN A 6 31.46 -29.73 -2.20
CA GLN A 6 30.20 -29.91 -1.45
C GLN A 6 30.43 -30.13 0.04
N ARG A 7 31.40 -30.96 0.44
CA ARG A 7 31.75 -31.17 1.85
C ARG A 7 32.35 -29.92 2.50
N LEU A 8 33.16 -29.16 1.75
CA LEU A 8 33.69 -27.87 2.20
C LEU A 8 32.56 -26.84 2.41
N PHE A 9 31.54 -26.85 1.53
CA PHE A 9 30.33 -26.02 1.66
C PHE A 9 29.50 -26.39 2.90
N THR A 10 29.31 -27.69 3.15
CA THR A 10 28.62 -28.16 4.37
C THR A 10 29.41 -27.80 5.64
N LEU A 11 30.75 -27.87 5.59
CA LEU A 11 31.61 -27.48 6.70
C LEU A 11 31.59 -25.97 6.96
N LEU A 12 31.59 -25.15 5.90
CA LEU A 12 31.49 -23.68 5.98
C LEU A 12 30.16 -23.24 6.60
N ILE A 13 29.03 -23.84 6.20
CA ILE A 13 27.72 -23.56 6.80
C ILE A 13 27.70 -23.91 8.29
N THR A 14 28.39 -24.97 8.70
CA THR A 14 28.45 -25.40 10.11
C THR A 14 29.36 -24.49 10.94
N VAL A 15 30.46 -24.01 10.37
CA VAL A 15 31.43 -23.13 11.06
C VAL A 15 30.97 -21.65 11.10
N LEU A 16 30.22 -21.19 10.08
CA LEU A 16 29.64 -19.84 10.03
C LEU A 16 28.52 -19.61 11.07
N LEU A 17 27.85 -20.68 11.51
CA LEU A 17 26.81 -20.62 12.55
C LEU A 17 27.38 -20.77 13.98
N MET A 18 28.65 -21.14 14.14
CA MET A 18 29.21 -21.56 15.44
C MET A 18 30.17 -20.57 16.11
N ASN A 19 30.53 -19.44 15.50
CA ASN A 19 31.43 -18.47 16.15
C ASN A 19 30.79 -17.08 16.25
N SER A 20 30.18 -16.81 17.40
CA SER A 20 30.15 -15.48 18.00
C SER A 20 29.92 -15.63 19.50
N CYS A 21 30.63 -14.80 20.28
CA CYS A 21 30.70 -14.84 21.74
C CYS A 21 29.34 -15.05 22.40
N VAL A 22 29.29 -16.03 23.29
CA VAL A 22 28.18 -16.28 24.20
C VAL A 22 28.09 -15.08 25.14
N PHE A 23 27.09 -14.22 24.94
CA PHE A 23 26.61 -13.35 26.01
C PHE A 23 25.94 -14.26 27.05
N ASP A 24 26.35 -14.11 28.31
CA ASP A 24 25.87 -14.88 29.45
C ASP A 24 24.34 -14.71 29.57
N GLN A 25 23.59 -15.82 29.56
CA GLN A 25 22.14 -15.87 29.28
C GLN A 25 21.24 -15.96 30.54
N ASP A 26 21.76 -15.73 31.74
CA ASP A 26 21.02 -16.08 32.97
C ASP A 26 20.33 -14.91 33.71
N GLU A 27 20.32 -13.69 33.17
CA GLU A 27 19.55 -12.57 33.75
C GLU A 27 18.18 -12.42 33.06
N LYS A 28 17.08 -12.51 33.83
CA LYS A 28 15.73 -12.19 33.34
C LYS A 28 15.64 -10.69 33.04
N VAL A 29 15.89 -10.30 31.79
CA VAL A 29 15.72 -8.93 31.31
C VAL A 29 14.25 -8.72 30.93
N GLU A 30 13.60 -7.68 31.46
CA GLU A 30 12.28 -7.28 30.95
C GLU A 30 12.41 -6.76 29.51
N PRO A 31 11.58 -7.26 28.57
CA PRO A 31 11.67 -6.83 27.18
C PRO A 31 11.16 -5.39 27.03
N TYR A 32 11.80 -4.63 26.12
CA TYR A 32 11.33 -3.29 25.75
C TYR A 32 9.98 -3.32 25.04
N PHE A 33 9.82 -4.26 24.12
CA PHE A 33 8.58 -4.57 23.41
C PHE A 33 7.97 -5.84 24.00
N ALA A 34 6.98 -5.67 24.88
CA ALA A 34 6.25 -6.80 25.47
C ALA A 34 5.41 -7.58 24.43
N ASN A 35 4.98 -6.89 23.37
CA ASN A 35 4.22 -7.43 22.23
C ASN A 35 5.10 -8.13 21.17
N PHE A 36 6.43 -8.05 21.28
CA PHE A 36 7.32 -8.79 20.39
C PHE A 36 7.57 -10.22 20.92
N PRO A 37 7.32 -11.26 20.11
CA PRO A 37 7.33 -12.64 20.58
C PRO A 37 8.74 -13.09 21.00
N ASP A 38 8.76 -14.09 21.89
CA ASP A 38 10.00 -14.77 22.26
C ASP A 38 10.42 -15.76 21.16
N PHE A 39 11.70 -15.76 20.76
CA PHE A 39 12.19 -16.62 19.69
C PHE A 39 12.10 -18.13 20.01
N ASP A 40 12.20 -18.55 21.27
CA ASP A 40 12.03 -19.97 21.63
C ASP A 40 10.56 -20.37 21.55
N ALA A 41 9.66 -19.47 21.95
CA ALA A 41 8.22 -19.65 21.77
C ALA A 41 7.86 -19.72 20.28
N LEU A 42 8.43 -18.84 19.45
CA LEU A 42 8.25 -18.87 17.99
C LEU A 42 8.76 -20.18 17.40
N ALA A 43 9.98 -20.60 17.74
CA ALA A 43 10.54 -21.86 17.25
C ALA A 43 9.64 -23.06 17.59
N THR A 44 9.13 -23.11 18.82
CA THR A 44 8.20 -24.16 19.27
C THR A 44 6.90 -24.15 18.46
N GLN A 45 6.31 -22.98 18.27
CA GLN A 45 5.09 -22.81 17.47
C GLN A 45 5.33 -23.24 16.02
N TYR A 46 6.41 -22.77 15.39
CA TYR A 46 6.69 -23.02 13.98
C TYR A 46 7.06 -24.47 13.73
N GLN A 47 7.74 -25.13 14.67
CA GLN A 47 8.03 -26.56 14.56
C GLN A 47 6.77 -27.41 14.50
N LYS A 48 5.73 -27.01 15.25
CA LYS A 48 4.42 -27.68 15.21
C LYS A 48 3.65 -27.40 13.92
N GLN A 49 3.72 -26.17 13.42
CA GLN A 49 2.88 -25.70 12.31
C GLN A 49 3.51 -25.94 10.93
N TYR A 50 4.83 -25.85 10.82
CA TYR A 50 5.59 -25.87 9.57
C TYR A 50 6.81 -26.81 9.67
N PRO A 51 6.60 -28.13 9.56
CA PRO A 51 7.68 -29.12 9.72
C PRO A 51 8.69 -29.13 8.56
N LYS A 52 8.43 -28.41 7.47
CA LYS A 52 9.29 -28.32 6.29
C LYS A 52 9.57 -26.88 5.92
N ILE A 53 10.75 -26.65 5.39
CA ILE A 53 11.19 -25.33 4.91
C ILE A 53 11.81 -25.46 3.52
N TYR A 54 11.42 -24.55 2.63
CA TYR A 54 12.13 -24.32 1.38
C TYR A 54 13.37 -23.47 1.69
N LYS A 55 14.55 -24.03 1.43
CA LYS A 55 15.83 -23.38 1.73
C LYS A 55 16.58 -23.07 0.46
N GLN A 56 16.98 -21.82 0.31
CA GLN A 56 17.82 -21.37 -0.78
C GLN A 56 19.15 -20.86 -0.22
N VAL A 57 20.25 -21.29 -0.85
CA VAL A 57 21.60 -20.84 -0.53
C VAL A 57 22.23 -20.33 -1.81
N LYS A 58 22.64 -19.07 -1.80
CA LYS A 58 23.30 -18.40 -2.92
C LYS A 58 24.66 -17.88 -2.47
N SER A 59 25.66 -18.08 -3.30
CA SER A 59 26.99 -17.51 -3.18
C SER A 59 27.39 -16.86 -4.50
N ASP A 60 28.55 -16.23 -4.57
CA ASP A 60 29.03 -15.57 -5.79
C ASP A 60 29.17 -16.52 -7.00
N SER A 61 29.27 -17.83 -6.78
CA SER A 61 29.50 -18.82 -7.84
C SER A 61 28.47 -19.95 -7.92
N LEU A 62 27.59 -20.08 -6.92
CA LEU A 62 26.67 -21.21 -6.79
C LEU A 62 25.34 -20.78 -6.19
N THR A 63 24.26 -21.31 -6.76
CA THR A 63 22.91 -21.27 -6.17
C THR A 63 22.44 -22.70 -5.98
N SER A 64 21.91 -23.01 -4.80
CA SER A 64 21.28 -24.29 -4.49
C SER A 64 19.95 -24.05 -3.78
N GLN A 65 18.94 -24.83 -4.11
CA GLN A 65 17.62 -24.75 -3.50
C GLN A 65 17.10 -26.15 -3.19
N LYS A 66 16.49 -26.33 -2.01
CA LYS A 66 15.95 -27.61 -1.59
C LYS A 66 14.90 -27.44 -0.49
N THR A 67 13.85 -28.26 -0.52
CA THR A 67 12.97 -28.46 0.62
C THR A 67 13.60 -29.44 1.62
N VAL A 68 13.70 -29.05 2.88
CA VAL A 68 14.27 -29.85 3.97
C VAL A 68 13.33 -29.89 5.18
N ASP A 69 13.54 -30.85 6.08
CA ASP A 69 12.86 -30.85 7.37
C ASP A 69 13.35 -29.65 8.19
N ALA A 70 12.42 -28.89 8.75
CA ALA A 70 12.72 -27.70 9.50
C ALA A 70 13.21 -28.05 10.92
N ASN A 71 14.27 -27.39 11.35
CA ASN A 71 14.66 -27.30 12.76
C ASN A 71 14.62 -25.82 13.15
N TRP A 72 13.44 -25.36 13.58
CA TRP A 72 13.20 -23.92 13.80
C TRP A 72 14.04 -23.32 14.91
N GLU A 73 14.44 -24.13 15.90
CA GLU A 73 15.39 -23.69 16.91
C GLU A 73 16.72 -23.28 16.26
N ASN A 74 17.25 -24.10 15.36
CA ASN A 74 18.45 -23.78 14.59
C ASN A 74 18.24 -22.64 13.60
N GLU A 75 17.10 -22.58 12.91
CA GLU A 75 16.83 -21.52 11.94
C GLU A 75 16.71 -20.13 12.60
N LEU A 76 16.17 -20.05 13.83
CA LEU A 76 15.98 -18.80 14.56
C LEU A 76 17.12 -18.44 15.53
N GLN A 77 18.08 -19.35 15.77
CA GLN A 77 19.20 -19.14 16.70
C GLN A 77 19.96 -17.83 16.47
N LEU A 78 20.19 -17.47 15.20
CA LEU A 78 20.96 -16.27 14.87
C LEU A 78 20.19 -14.98 15.22
N PHE A 79 18.86 -15.00 15.02
CA PHE A 79 17.97 -13.90 15.40
C PHE A 79 17.91 -13.78 16.92
N LYS A 80 17.69 -14.89 17.63
CA LYS A 80 17.67 -14.94 19.10
C LYS A 80 18.94 -14.32 19.71
N LYS A 81 20.12 -14.67 19.20
CA LYS A 81 21.40 -14.14 19.71
C LYS A 81 21.64 -12.66 19.39
N THR A 82 20.88 -12.11 18.44
CA THR A 82 21.02 -10.72 17.96
C THR A 82 19.89 -9.83 18.50
N ASP A 83 18.87 -10.41 19.14
CA ASP A 83 17.68 -9.71 19.62
C ASP A 83 17.98 -8.73 20.77
N ILE A 84 18.13 -7.45 20.45
CA ILE A 84 18.42 -6.41 21.45
C ILE A 84 17.23 -6.13 22.39
N ASN A 85 16.01 -6.56 22.04
CA ASN A 85 14.83 -6.38 22.87
C ASN A 85 14.95 -7.09 24.22
N ARG A 86 15.72 -8.19 24.26
CA ARG A 86 15.85 -9.07 25.43
C ARG A 86 17.27 -9.15 25.97
N ILE A 87 18.19 -8.34 25.43
CA ILE A 87 19.53 -8.18 25.98
C ILE A 87 19.55 -6.82 26.70
N ASN A 88 20.16 -6.75 27.89
CA ASN A 88 20.34 -5.48 28.63
C ASN A 88 21.36 -4.54 27.95
N LEU A 89 21.09 -4.19 26.69
CA LEU A 89 21.94 -3.37 25.82
C LEU A 89 21.24 -2.11 25.35
N ILE A 90 19.96 -1.90 25.67
CA ILE A 90 19.16 -0.77 25.18
C ILE A 90 19.85 0.57 25.47
N SER A 91 20.48 0.70 26.64
CA SER A 91 21.25 1.90 27.02
C SER A 91 22.45 2.20 26.11
N LYS A 92 22.88 1.25 25.28
CA LYS A 92 23.95 1.42 24.29
C LYS A 92 23.46 1.91 22.93
N TYR A 93 22.16 2.11 22.74
CA TYR A 93 21.56 2.57 21.49
C TYR A 93 20.80 3.88 21.67
N SER A 94 20.77 4.68 20.61
CA SER A 94 19.74 5.68 20.37
C SER A 94 18.56 5.01 19.70
N ILE A 95 17.33 5.46 20.00
CA ILE A 95 16.10 4.89 19.46
C ILE A 95 15.35 5.99 18.73
N ASP A 96 15.18 5.82 17.42
CA ASP A 96 14.31 6.65 16.61
C ASP A 96 12.99 5.92 16.38
N THR A 97 11.87 6.63 16.54
CA THR A 97 10.52 6.11 16.25
C THR A 97 10.03 6.72 14.95
N ILE A 98 9.84 5.89 13.94
CA ILE A 98 9.41 6.29 12.60
C ILE A 98 7.96 5.83 12.43
N GLU A 99 7.03 6.75 12.68
CA GLU A 99 5.61 6.55 12.43
C GLU A 99 5.26 6.96 11.00
N SER A 100 4.56 6.11 10.28
CA SER A 100 4.10 6.40 8.93
C SER A 100 2.59 6.28 8.85
N LYS A 101 1.93 7.42 8.67
CA LYS A 101 0.46 7.48 8.52
C LYS A 101 0.02 6.83 7.21
N LEU A 102 0.87 6.84 6.19
CA LEU A 102 0.55 6.32 4.87
C LEU A 102 0.73 4.81 4.73
N SER A 103 1.60 4.20 5.56
CA SER A 103 1.74 2.74 5.63
C SER A 103 0.96 2.11 6.78
N GLY A 104 0.55 2.90 7.78
CA GLY A 104 -0.03 2.39 9.02
C GLY A 104 0.98 1.65 9.89
N LYS A 105 2.29 1.88 9.67
CA LYS A 105 3.36 1.15 10.37
C LYS A 105 4.17 2.06 11.26
N THR A 106 4.65 1.48 12.38
CA THR A 106 5.61 2.10 13.27
C THR A 106 6.90 1.28 13.28
N THR A 107 8.02 1.90 12.95
CA THR A 107 9.35 1.27 12.99
C THR A 107 10.20 1.91 14.07
N TYR A 108 10.74 1.09 14.98
CA TYR A 108 11.71 1.50 15.97
C TYR A 108 13.11 1.15 15.47
N LEU A 109 13.91 2.18 15.17
CA LEU A 109 15.28 2.06 14.70
C LEU A 109 16.25 2.26 15.87
N PHE A 110 17.06 1.24 16.15
CA PHE A 110 18.10 1.28 17.17
C PHE A 110 19.46 1.45 16.50
N THR A 111 20.11 2.57 16.76
CA THR A 111 21.45 2.90 16.27
C THR A 111 22.44 2.94 17.43
N PRO A 112 23.58 2.22 17.37
CA PRO A 112 24.51 2.14 18.48
C PRO A 112 25.18 3.48 18.76
N ASN A 113 25.29 3.83 20.04
CA ASN A 113 25.98 5.04 20.51
C ASN A 113 27.51 4.94 20.34
N SER A 114 28.04 3.74 20.06
CA SER A 114 29.45 3.49 19.84
C SER A 114 29.68 2.60 18.62
N SER A 115 30.64 3.00 17.78
CA SER A 115 31.07 2.22 16.61
C SER A 115 31.66 0.85 16.96
N LYS A 116 32.03 0.60 18.23
CA LYS A 116 32.53 -0.70 18.70
C LYS A 116 31.44 -1.71 19.03
N THR A 117 30.17 -1.29 19.08
CA THR A 117 29.04 -2.20 19.37
C THR A 117 28.90 -3.18 18.21
N ALA A 118 28.78 -4.49 18.49
CA ALA A 118 28.73 -5.50 17.44
C ALA A 118 27.49 -5.36 16.54
N ILE A 119 26.32 -5.13 17.15
CA ILE A 119 25.08 -4.86 16.43
C ILE A 119 25.09 -3.40 16.00
N LYS A 120 25.07 -3.19 14.69
CA LYS A 120 25.15 -1.89 14.04
C LYS A 120 23.80 -1.26 13.79
N GLU A 121 22.77 -2.08 13.69
CA GLU A 121 21.39 -1.63 13.49
C GLU A 121 20.43 -2.72 13.97
N ALA A 122 19.33 -2.30 14.59
CA ALA A 122 18.16 -3.16 14.73
C ALA A 122 16.91 -2.35 14.38
N ARG A 123 16.01 -2.93 13.60
CA ARG A 123 14.68 -2.36 13.30
C ARG A 123 13.60 -3.33 13.75
N TYR A 124 12.65 -2.84 14.52
CA TYR A 124 11.42 -3.55 14.89
C TYR A 124 10.24 -2.81 14.30
N THR A 125 9.48 -3.46 13.42
CA THR A 125 8.32 -2.85 12.75
C THR A 125 7.04 -3.48 13.25
N PHE A 126 6.06 -2.64 13.54
CA PHE A 126 4.73 -3.02 14.02
C PHE A 126 3.63 -2.41 13.13
N ASP A 127 2.51 -3.12 12.99
CA ASP A 127 1.30 -2.62 12.36
C ASP A 127 0.58 -1.59 13.25
N GLU A 128 -0.50 -1.01 12.74
CA GLU A 128 -1.35 -0.04 13.43
C GLU A 128 -2.01 -0.59 14.71
N ASN A 129 -2.14 -1.91 14.82
CA ASN A 129 -2.71 -2.62 15.97
C ASN A 129 -1.63 -3.02 17.00
N GLY A 130 -0.36 -2.72 16.73
CA GLY A 130 0.77 -3.11 17.56
C GLY A 130 1.18 -4.57 17.42
N ASN A 131 0.74 -5.29 16.39
CA ASN A 131 1.30 -6.60 16.05
C ASN A 131 2.66 -6.43 15.36
N TRP A 132 3.61 -7.29 15.65
CA TRP A 132 4.92 -7.24 14.99
C TRP A 132 4.78 -7.69 13.52
N GLU A 133 5.43 -6.96 12.62
CA GLU A 133 5.41 -7.20 11.18
C GLU A 133 6.72 -7.82 10.70
N SER A 134 7.84 -7.25 11.18
CA SER A 134 9.18 -7.70 10.82
C SER A 134 10.23 -7.24 11.83
N VAL A 135 11.36 -7.93 11.79
CA VAL A 135 12.59 -7.53 12.48
C VAL A 135 13.77 -7.60 11.51
N TYR A 136 14.63 -6.59 11.58
CA TYR A 136 15.89 -6.53 10.86
C TYR A 136 17.05 -6.31 11.83
N PHE A 137 18.16 -6.99 11.60
CA PHE A 137 19.41 -6.76 12.30
C PHE A 137 20.57 -6.62 11.34
N LYS A 138 21.43 -5.65 11.58
CA LYS A 138 22.76 -5.54 10.99
C LYS A 138 23.80 -5.70 12.07
N LYS A 139 24.76 -6.61 11.90
CA LYS A 139 25.84 -6.81 12.86
C LYS A 139 27.17 -7.09 12.20
N ASP A 140 28.22 -6.64 12.85
CA ASP A 140 29.56 -7.09 12.56
C ASP A 140 29.88 -8.31 13.44
N VAL A 141 30.65 -9.24 12.88
CA VAL A 141 31.15 -10.40 13.61
C VAL A 141 32.63 -10.17 13.88
N ASP A 142 32.99 -10.07 15.16
CA ASP A 142 34.39 -9.89 15.58
C ASP A 142 35.24 -11.07 15.11
N ASN A 143 36.19 -10.79 14.21
CA ASN A 143 37.19 -11.76 13.79
C ASN A 143 38.54 -11.05 13.53
N PRO A 144 39.64 -11.51 14.13
CA PRO A 144 40.96 -10.88 13.96
C PRO A 144 41.56 -11.02 12.56
N VAL A 145 40.99 -11.87 11.68
CA VAL A 145 41.56 -12.22 10.37
C VAL A 145 40.70 -11.72 9.19
N PHE A 146 39.40 -11.48 9.39
CA PHE A 146 38.46 -11.11 8.34
C PHE A 146 37.43 -10.09 8.83
N GLU A 147 36.95 -9.21 7.95
CA GLU A 147 35.79 -8.36 8.21
C GLU A 147 34.53 -9.13 7.78
N THR A 148 33.66 -9.48 8.70
CA THR A 148 32.38 -10.15 8.40
C THR A 148 31.23 -9.29 8.89
N GLN A 149 30.32 -8.98 7.98
CA GLN A 149 29.04 -8.32 8.27
C GLN A 149 27.90 -9.26 7.96
N GLN A 150 26.91 -9.30 8.86
CA GLN A 150 25.69 -10.06 8.69
C GLN A 150 24.47 -9.15 8.75
N GLU A 151 23.54 -9.41 7.87
CA GLU A 151 22.23 -8.77 7.83
C GLU A 151 21.17 -9.87 7.91
N LEU A 152 20.22 -9.71 8.83
CA LEU A 152 19.22 -10.70 9.21
C LEU A 152 17.84 -10.08 9.06
N TRP A 153 16.94 -10.74 8.34
CA TRP A 153 15.56 -10.33 8.19
C TRP A 153 14.64 -11.48 8.57
N LEU A 154 13.61 -11.18 9.36
CA LEU A 154 12.52 -12.11 9.68
C LEU A 154 11.20 -11.35 9.63
N THR A 155 10.19 -11.95 9.01
CA THR A 155 8.82 -11.39 8.95
C THR A 155 7.84 -12.23 9.76
N HIS A 156 6.68 -11.65 10.10
CA HIS A 156 5.58 -12.34 10.77
C HIS A 156 4.98 -13.51 9.99
N ASN A 157 5.26 -13.57 8.68
CA ASN A 157 4.97 -14.71 7.80
C ASN A 157 6.07 -15.78 7.80
N LEU A 158 7.05 -15.64 8.69
CA LEU A 158 8.06 -16.65 9.04
C LEU A 158 9.12 -16.86 7.97
N ASN A 159 9.15 -15.97 7.00
CA ASN A 159 10.19 -15.91 5.99
C ASN A 159 11.42 -15.28 6.64
N TYR A 160 12.57 -15.95 6.53
CA TYR A 160 13.84 -15.39 6.99
C TYR A 160 14.89 -15.33 5.89
N ARG A 161 15.76 -14.32 5.97
CA ARG A 161 16.96 -14.17 5.12
C ARG A 161 18.13 -13.80 5.99
N ILE A 162 19.28 -14.38 5.66
CA ILE A 162 20.57 -14.11 6.28
C ILE A 162 21.53 -13.82 5.14
N VAL A 163 22.03 -12.59 5.07
CA VAL A 163 23.11 -12.19 4.17
C VAL A 163 24.38 -12.08 4.99
N THR A 164 25.44 -12.79 4.59
CA THR A 164 26.77 -12.71 5.19
C THR A 164 27.75 -12.21 4.14
N LYS A 165 28.29 -11.01 4.35
CA LYS A 165 29.32 -10.37 3.52
C LYS A 165 30.64 -10.53 4.25
N GLN A 166 31.59 -11.25 3.64
CA GLN A 166 32.91 -11.46 4.23
C GLN A 166 34.00 -10.89 3.32
N LYS A 167 34.86 -10.06 3.89
CA LYS A 167 36.01 -9.45 3.22
C LYS A 167 37.28 -9.99 3.86
N VAL A 168 38.07 -10.70 3.04
CA VAL A 168 39.38 -11.24 3.42
C VAL A 168 40.45 -10.30 2.88
N ASN A 169 41.22 -9.67 3.78
CA ASN A 169 42.27 -8.69 3.49
C ASN A 169 43.04 -8.97 2.18
N MET A 170 42.65 -8.28 1.10
CA MET A 170 43.28 -8.32 -0.24
C MET A 170 43.25 -9.66 -1.00
N VAL A 171 42.48 -10.67 -0.57
CA VAL A 171 42.43 -11.99 -1.27
C VAL A 171 41.12 -12.20 -2.04
N PHE A 172 39.96 -12.04 -1.38
CA PHE A 172 38.65 -12.10 -2.03
C PHE A 172 37.56 -11.53 -1.11
N ASN A 173 36.48 -11.06 -1.74
CA ASN A 173 35.20 -10.79 -1.08
C ASN A 173 34.27 -11.94 -1.39
N THR A 174 33.52 -12.44 -0.40
CA THR A 174 32.46 -13.40 -0.66
C THR A 174 31.14 -12.97 -0.03
N ASN A 175 30.06 -13.16 -0.79
CA ASN A 175 28.70 -12.98 -0.31
C ASN A 175 28.01 -14.33 -0.23
N LEU A 176 27.45 -14.64 0.94
CA LEU A 176 26.59 -15.79 1.16
C LEU A 176 25.21 -15.30 1.55
N VAL A 177 24.19 -15.77 0.83
CA VAL A 177 22.78 -15.51 1.13
C VAL A 177 22.13 -16.84 1.47
N ILE A 178 21.45 -16.89 2.60
CA ILE A 178 20.63 -18.02 3.04
C ILE A 178 19.21 -17.51 3.22
N GLU A 179 18.25 -18.18 2.61
CA GLU A 179 16.83 -17.87 2.75
C GLU A 179 16.07 -19.13 3.16
N GLY A 180 15.08 -18.94 4.01
CA GLY A 180 14.16 -19.97 4.43
C GLY A 180 12.72 -19.49 4.36
N GLU A 181 11.89 -20.28 3.69
CA GLU A 181 10.45 -20.04 3.54
C GLU A 181 9.70 -21.29 4.03
N PRO A 182 8.89 -21.20 5.10
CA PRO A 182 8.13 -22.34 5.60
C PRO A 182 7.19 -22.90 4.54
N VAL A 183 7.23 -24.22 4.36
CA VAL A 183 6.30 -24.89 3.46
C VAL A 183 4.91 -24.90 4.09
N GLY A 184 3.96 -24.28 3.41
CA GLY A 184 2.56 -24.23 3.84
C GLY A 184 2.17 -22.97 4.60
N ALA A 185 3.11 -22.06 4.88
CA ALA A 185 2.80 -20.73 5.40
C ALA A 185 2.05 -19.87 4.37
N PRO A 186 1.34 -18.81 4.82
CA PRO A 186 0.93 -17.71 3.95
C PRO A 186 2.07 -17.30 3.03
N ARG A 187 1.79 -17.17 1.73
CA ARG A 187 2.81 -16.80 0.75
C ARG A 187 2.62 -15.37 0.33
N GLU A 188 3.72 -14.63 0.33
CA GLU A 188 3.80 -13.30 -0.25
C GLU A 188 4.36 -13.39 -1.66
N TYR A 189 3.89 -12.49 -2.52
CA TYR A 189 4.17 -12.43 -3.94
C TYR A 189 4.45 -11.00 -4.35
N MET A 190 5.39 -10.84 -5.28
CA MET A 190 5.67 -9.57 -5.94
C MET A 190 4.91 -9.63 -7.25
N GLY A 191 3.74 -8.99 -7.25
CA GLY A 191 2.93 -8.80 -8.45
C GLY A 191 3.57 -7.76 -9.35
N MET A 192 3.52 -8.02 -10.65
CA MET A 192 4.05 -7.15 -11.69
C MET A 192 3.03 -7.02 -12.82
N LEU A 193 2.74 -5.79 -13.21
CA LEU A 193 1.99 -5.47 -14.42
C LEU A 193 2.93 -4.81 -15.44
N ASN A 194 3.01 -5.36 -16.65
CA ASN A 194 3.79 -4.77 -17.74
C ASN A 194 3.03 -3.57 -18.33
N ILE A 195 3.38 -2.36 -17.90
CA ILE A 195 2.76 -1.12 -18.34
C ILE A 195 3.19 -0.81 -19.77
N GLU A 196 4.49 -0.64 -20.00
CA GLU A 196 5.03 -0.33 -21.33
C GLU A 196 6.52 -0.70 -21.42
N GLY A 197 6.88 -1.54 -22.39
CA GLY A 197 8.28 -1.96 -22.59
C GLY A 197 8.88 -2.57 -21.32
N GLU A 198 9.84 -1.87 -20.71
CA GLU A 198 10.52 -2.27 -19.47
C GLU A 198 9.89 -1.64 -18.20
N TRP A 199 8.76 -0.94 -18.33
CA TRP A 199 8.07 -0.33 -17.19
C TRP A 199 7.10 -1.33 -16.56
N PHE A 200 7.50 -1.83 -15.39
CA PHE A 200 6.69 -2.72 -14.60
C PHE A 200 6.17 -2.00 -13.36
N LEU A 201 4.84 -1.94 -13.24
CA LEU A 201 4.18 -1.61 -11.98
C LEU A 201 4.33 -2.80 -11.05
N ARG A 202 4.92 -2.56 -9.88
CA ARG A 202 5.18 -3.57 -8.85
C ARG A 202 4.23 -3.36 -7.67
N PHE A 203 3.66 -4.44 -7.15
CA PHE A 203 2.74 -4.39 -6.00
C PHE A 203 2.87 -5.66 -5.15
N LYS A 204 2.64 -5.54 -3.84
CA LYS A 204 2.64 -6.69 -2.94
C LYS A 204 1.29 -7.40 -3.02
N MET A 205 1.34 -8.72 -3.11
CA MET A 205 0.18 -9.60 -3.05
C MET A 205 0.48 -10.73 -2.07
N TYR A 206 -0.52 -11.26 -1.38
CA TYR A 206 -0.30 -12.42 -0.52
C TYR A 206 -1.55 -13.28 -0.40
N GLN A 207 -1.35 -14.53 0.00
CA GLN A 207 -2.44 -15.46 0.31
C GLN A 207 -2.41 -15.83 1.79
N THR A 208 -3.58 -15.91 2.41
CA THR A 208 -3.75 -16.50 3.74
C THR A 208 -4.31 -17.92 3.60
N LYS A 209 -4.04 -18.77 4.60
CA LYS A 209 -4.62 -20.11 4.68
C LYS A 209 -5.44 -20.24 5.95
N ASN A 210 -6.72 -19.92 5.82
CA ASN A 210 -7.75 -20.26 6.80
C ASN A 210 -8.47 -21.53 6.32
N GLU A 211 -9.81 -21.59 6.40
CA GLU A 211 -10.60 -22.71 5.85
C GLU A 211 -10.58 -22.74 4.30
N LYS A 212 -10.33 -21.59 3.66
CA LYS A 212 -10.14 -21.41 2.22
C LYS A 212 -8.93 -20.50 1.97
N THR A 213 -8.35 -20.59 0.76
CA THR A 213 -7.31 -19.65 0.33
C THR A 213 -7.95 -18.32 -0.02
N GLU A 214 -7.55 -17.28 0.69
CA GLU A 214 -7.95 -15.89 0.45
C GLU A 214 -6.75 -15.13 -0.11
N TRP A 215 -6.98 -14.20 -1.04
CA TRP A 215 -5.95 -13.43 -1.71
C TRP A 215 -6.10 -11.96 -1.40
N TYR A 216 -4.97 -11.28 -1.21
CA TYR A 216 -4.93 -9.88 -0.87
C TYR A 216 -3.89 -9.14 -1.70
N ILE A 217 -4.17 -7.88 -2.02
CA ILE A 217 -3.20 -6.90 -2.51
C ILE A 217 -2.95 -5.88 -1.41
N GLN A 218 -1.69 -5.47 -1.26
CA GLN A 218 -1.31 -4.38 -0.37
C GLN A 218 -0.82 -3.19 -1.21
N ASN A 219 -1.40 -2.01 -0.96
CA ASN A 219 -0.92 -0.72 -1.44
C ASN A 219 -0.73 0.20 -0.21
N GLY A 220 0.48 0.36 0.31
CA GLY A 220 0.70 1.20 1.49
C GLY A 220 -0.09 0.68 2.69
N SER A 221 -0.99 1.49 3.28
CA SER A 221 -1.92 1.06 4.34
C SER A 221 -3.18 0.35 3.82
N GLU A 222 -3.44 0.36 2.52
CA GLU A 222 -4.64 -0.25 1.94
C GLU A 222 -4.43 -1.76 1.70
N THR A 223 -5.36 -2.56 2.21
CA THR A 223 -5.45 -3.99 1.95
C THR A 223 -6.73 -4.29 1.17
N ILE A 224 -6.59 -4.91 0.00
CA ILE A 224 -7.71 -5.27 -0.88
C ILE A 224 -7.87 -6.78 -0.92
N GLU A 225 -9.00 -7.29 -0.41
CA GLU A 225 -9.37 -8.70 -0.52
C GLU A 225 -9.90 -9.03 -1.93
N LEU A 226 -9.23 -9.96 -2.61
CA LEU A 226 -9.63 -10.48 -3.92
C LEU A 226 -10.56 -11.69 -3.77
N LYS A 227 -11.65 -11.68 -4.55
CA LYS A 227 -12.66 -12.74 -4.55
C LYS A 227 -12.32 -13.81 -5.59
N SER A 228 -12.07 -15.03 -5.12
CA SER A 228 -11.93 -16.19 -6.02
C SER A 228 -13.24 -16.45 -6.77
N ALA A 229 -13.16 -16.66 -8.07
CA ALA A 229 -14.30 -16.97 -8.93
C ALA A 229 -14.15 -18.32 -9.63
N GLN A 230 -15.20 -18.76 -10.33
CA GLN A 230 -15.14 -19.99 -11.12
C GLN A 230 -14.03 -19.89 -12.18
N PRO A 231 -13.18 -20.92 -12.33
CA PRO A 231 -12.15 -20.94 -13.35
C PRO A 231 -12.72 -20.73 -14.76
N ILE A 232 -11.96 -20.04 -15.61
CA ILE A 232 -12.28 -19.84 -17.02
C ILE A 232 -11.27 -20.61 -17.84
N ALA A 233 -11.75 -21.61 -18.59
CA ALA A 233 -10.91 -22.58 -19.29
C ALA A 233 -9.88 -23.21 -18.35
N ASP A 234 -8.58 -22.97 -18.57
CA ASP A 234 -7.48 -23.49 -17.77
C ASP A 234 -6.85 -22.42 -16.85
N SER A 235 -7.55 -21.31 -16.61
CA SER A 235 -7.09 -20.19 -15.79
C SER A 235 -7.91 -20.04 -14.51
N SER A 236 -7.23 -19.80 -13.40
CA SER A 236 -7.83 -19.34 -12.14
C SER A 236 -8.21 -17.86 -12.25
N VAL A 237 -9.21 -17.43 -11.47
CA VAL A 237 -9.76 -16.07 -11.54
C VAL A 237 -9.83 -15.44 -10.14
N LEU A 238 -9.25 -14.25 -10.01
CA LEU A 238 -9.33 -13.41 -8.80
C LEU A 238 -9.94 -12.06 -9.17
N LYS A 239 -11.09 -11.73 -8.59
CA LYS A 239 -11.84 -10.50 -8.86
C LYS A 239 -11.54 -9.44 -7.82
N PHE A 240 -11.40 -8.19 -8.25
CA PHE A 240 -11.39 -7.07 -7.32
C PHE A 240 -12.79 -6.88 -6.72
N PRO A 241 -12.89 -6.42 -5.45
CA PRO A 241 -14.14 -5.97 -4.89
C PRO A 241 -14.53 -4.63 -5.54
N VAL A 242 -15.83 -4.33 -5.60
CA VAL A 242 -16.39 -3.07 -6.15
C VAL A 242 -16.20 -2.90 -7.66
N PHE A 243 -14.94 -2.84 -8.13
CA PHE A 243 -14.54 -2.56 -9.51
C PHE A 243 -14.67 -3.76 -10.43
N ASN A 244 -14.99 -3.52 -11.71
CA ASN A 244 -15.18 -4.57 -12.69
C ASN A 244 -13.83 -4.97 -13.33
N SER A 245 -12.95 -5.55 -12.51
CA SER A 245 -11.64 -6.03 -12.96
C SER A 245 -11.25 -7.33 -12.27
N GLU A 246 -10.40 -8.10 -12.93
CA GLU A 246 -9.98 -9.41 -12.44
C GLU A 246 -8.61 -9.82 -12.99
N PHE A 247 -7.89 -10.63 -12.23
CA PHE A 247 -6.78 -11.42 -12.75
C PHE A 247 -7.30 -12.74 -13.31
N ARG A 248 -6.80 -13.13 -14.47
CA ARG A 248 -6.87 -14.49 -14.98
C ARG A 248 -5.46 -15.03 -15.10
N TYR A 249 -5.15 -16.11 -14.39
CA TYR A 249 -3.77 -16.60 -14.31
C TYR A 249 -3.69 -18.13 -14.29
N LYS A 250 -2.51 -18.60 -14.68
CA LYS A 250 -2.04 -19.97 -14.50
C LYS A 250 -0.92 -19.97 -13.49
N GLN A 251 -0.95 -20.95 -12.60
CA GLN A 251 0.14 -21.20 -11.69
C GLN A 251 1.10 -22.21 -12.31
N ILE A 252 2.37 -21.82 -12.42
CA ILE A 252 3.48 -22.68 -12.86
C ILE A 252 4.46 -22.70 -11.71
N GLU A 253 4.58 -23.86 -11.04
CA GLU A 253 5.29 -23.99 -9.76
C GLU A 253 4.78 -22.95 -8.74
N ASP A 254 5.65 -22.02 -8.35
CA ASP A 254 5.33 -20.94 -7.40
C ASP A 254 5.11 -19.58 -8.09
N THR A 255 5.03 -19.57 -9.42
CA THR A 255 4.82 -18.35 -10.20
C THR A 255 3.41 -18.29 -10.75
N LEU A 256 2.79 -17.10 -10.72
CA LEU A 256 1.52 -16.83 -11.37
C LEU A 256 1.78 -16.06 -12.66
N THR A 257 1.19 -16.51 -13.76
CA THR A 257 1.34 -15.84 -15.07
C THR A 257 -0.02 -15.69 -15.74
N GLY A 258 -0.29 -14.53 -16.33
CA GLY A 258 -1.57 -14.28 -16.96
C GLY A 258 -1.80 -12.82 -17.29
N TYR A 259 -3.02 -12.34 -17.05
CA TYR A 259 -3.40 -10.96 -17.36
C TYR A 259 -4.32 -10.39 -16.27
N TRP A 260 -4.18 -9.09 -16.02
CA TRP A 260 -5.19 -8.27 -15.37
C TRP A 260 -6.13 -7.69 -16.44
N TYR A 261 -7.42 -7.96 -16.31
CA TYR A 261 -8.48 -7.43 -17.17
C TYR A 261 -9.21 -6.32 -16.44
N ASN A 262 -9.47 -5.21 -17.12
CA ASN A 262 -10.29 -4.12 -16.59
C ASN A 262 -11.40 -3.82 -17.59
N PHE A 263 -12.58 -4.36 -17.32
CA PHE A 263 -13.72 -4.32 -18.23
C PHE A 263 -14.36 -2.93 -18.30
N ASP A 264 -14.14 -2.10 -17.27
CA ASP A 264 -14.62 -0.73 -17.29
C ASP A 264 -13.84 0.11 -18.33
N LYS A 265 -12.61 -0.28 -18.69
CA LYS A 265 -11.78 0.35 -19.73
C LYS A 265 -12.00 -0.25 -21.13
N GLY A 266 -13.00 -1.12 -21.29
CA GLY A 266 -13.40 -1.75 -22.55
C GLY A 266 -13.16 -3.26 -22.57
N ASP A 267 -13.93 -3.97 -23.39
CA ASP A 267 -14.06 -5.43 -23.37
C ASP A 267 -12.74 -6.21 -23.55
N ASN A 268 -11.74 -5.60 -24.19
CA ASN A 268 -10.44 -6.22 -24.48
C ASN A 268 -9.27 -5.58 -23.72
N TYR A 269 -9.53 -4.63 -22.82
CA TYR A 269 -8.46 -3.97 -22.10
C TYR A 269 -7.84 -4.94 -21.07
N ARG A 270 -6.55 -5.23 -21.25
CA ARG A 270 -5.79 -6.10 -20.35
C ARG A 270 -4.31 -5.73 -20.29
N ILE A 271 -3.69 -6.06 -19.16
CA ILE A 271 -2.26 -5.89 -18.91
C ILE A 271 -1.66 -7.24 -18.56
N GLU A 272 -0.47 -7.55 -19.07
CA GLU A 272 0.25 -8.77 -18.71
C GLU A 272 0.57 -8.76 -17.22
N PHE A 273 0.28 -9.87 -16.57
CA PHE A 273 0.43 -10.04 -15.13
C PHE A 273 1.38 -11.21 -14.85
N PHE A 274 2.32 -10.95 -13.95
CA PHE A 274 3.25 -11.92 -13.41
C PHE A 274 3.31 -11.76 -11.90
N ALA A 275 3.44 -12.85 -11.16
CA ALA A 275 3.77 -12.78 -9.75
C ALA A 275 4.68 -13.94 -9.34
N ALA A 276 5.74 -13.63 -8.61
CA ALA A 276 6.68 -14.60 -8.06
C ALA A 276 6.80 -14.46 -6.54
N PRO A 277 7.26 -15.50 -5.81
CA PRO A 277 7.44 -15.44 -4.38
C PRO A 277 8.29 -14.22 -3.98
N TYR A 278 7.73 -13.42 -3.07
CA TYR A 278 8.32 -12.19 -2.59
C TYR A 278 9.02 -12.40 -1.27
N PHE A 279 10.22 -11.84 -1.17
CA PHE A 279 10.93 -11.70 0.09
C PHE A 279 11.31 -10.22 0.22
N GLN A 280 10.81 -9.52 1.25
CA GLN A 280 11.00 -8.08 1.39
C GLN A 280 12.47 -7.65 1.29
N SER A 281 13.40 -8.42 1.84
CA SER A 281 14.83 -8.08 1.72
C SER A 281 15.49 -8.46 0.40
N ARG A 282 14.92 -9.32 -0.45
CA ARG A 282 15.38 -9.45 -1.85
C ARG A 282 15.23 -8.11 -2.55
N PHE A 283 14.13 -7.44 -2.27
CA PHE A 283 13.86 -6.13 -2.81
C PHE A 283 14.79 -5.07 -2.20
N GLU A 284 15.08 -5.10 -0.90
CA GLU A 284 16.11 -4.20 -0.32
C GLU A 284 17.50 -4.41 -0.96
N ASP A 285 17.90 -5.64 -1.30
CA ASP A 285 19.18 -5.93 -1.97
C ASP A 285 19.26 -5.44 -3.43
N GLU A 286 18.16 -5.49 -4.19
CA GLU A 286 18.08 -4.83 -5.52
C GLU A 286 18.30 -3.31 -5.43
N LEU A 287 18.14 -2.76 -4.23
CA LEU A 287 18.15 -1.35 -3.92
C LEU A 287 19.31 -0.99 -2.98
N ALA A 288 20.37 -1.80 -2.92
CA ALA A 288 21.47 -1.56 -2.00
C ALA A 288 22.11 -0.17 -2.21
N PHE A 289 22.10 0.66 -1.16
CA PHE A 289 22.75 1.96 -1.08
C PHE A 289 23.85 1.97 -0.01
N ASP A 290 24.90 2.75 -0.22
CA ASP A 290 25.83 3.12 0.87
C ASP A 290 25.15 4.07 1.88
N SER A 291 24.31 4.97 1.37
CA SER A 291 23.43 5.87 2.13
C SER A 291 22.18 6.13 1.31
N VAL A 292 21.01 5.81 1.87
CA VAL A 292 19.73 6.06 1.20
C VAL A 292 19.41 7.57 1.29
N PRO A 293 19.13 8.27 0.17
CA PRO A 293 18.70 9.66 0.22
C PRO A 293 17.29 9.79 0.83
N ASP A 294 17.05 10.87 1.57
CA ASP A 294 15.73 11.16 2.14
C ASP A 294 14.85 11.98 1.17
N VAL A 295 13.79 11.33 0.68
CA VAL A 295 12.78 11.92 -0.20
C VAL A 295 11.47 12.24 0.51
N SER A 296 11.41 12.05 1.83
CA SER A 296 10.24 12.35 2.63
C SER A 296 9.87 13.84 2.55
N GLY A 297 8.58 14.11 2.68
CA GLY A 297 8.02 15.45 2.82
C GLY A 297 7.02 15.80 1.74
N LYS A 298 6.78 17.11 1.65
CA LYS A 298 5.79 17.72 0.77
C LYS A 298 6.44 18.30 -0.48
N TRP A 299 5.92 17.92 -1.63
CA TRP A 299 6.44 18.25 -2.95
C TRP A 299 5.41 19.06 -3.72
N GLU A 300 5.80 20.21 -4.26
CA GLU A 300 5.02 20.92 -5.28
C GLU A 300 5.24 20.21 -6.61
N VAL A 301 4.17 19.70 -7.21
CA VAL A 301 4.23 18.83 -8.39
C VAL A 301 3.50 19.51 -9.53
N ALA A 302 4.08 19.42 -10.73
CA ALA A 302 3.44 19.80 -11.97
C ALA A 302 3.42 18.60 -12.92
N PHE A 303 2.22 18.12 -13.24
CA PHE A 303 2.01 17.14 -14.30
C PHE A 303 1.79 17.85 -15.63
N GLN A 304 2.13 17.18 -16.72
CA GLN A 304 1.93 17.60 -18.09
C GLN A 304 1.56 16.36 -18.91
N ASP A 305 0.32 16.29 -19.37
CA ASP A 305 -0.09 15.30 -20.38
C ASP A 305 -0.17 15.93 -21.78
N GLU A 306 -0.80 15.24 -22.73
CA GLU A 306 -0.95 15.70 -24.11
C GLU A 306 -1.85 16.96 -24.23
N GLU A 307 -2.76 17.18 -23.28
CA GLU A 307 -3.76 18.24 -23.34
C GLU A 307 -3.31 19.46 -22.54
N GLU A 308 -2.99 19.29 -21.25
CA GLU A 308 -2.67 20.41 -20.37
C GLU A 308 -1.77 20.06 -19.18
N ALA A 309 -1.26 21.11 -18.54
CA ALA A 309 -0.54 21.00 -17.27
C ALA A 309 -1.52 21.17 -16.12
N TYR A 310 -1.37 20.35 -15.07
CA TYR A 310 -2.13 20.50 -13.84
C TYR A 310 -1.24 20.39 -12.59
N PRO A 311 -1.55 21.16 -11.53
CA PRO A 311 -0.79 21.13 -10.29
C PRO A 311 -1.21 19.94 -9.43
N ALA A 312 -0.27 19.48 -8.62
CA ALA A 312 -0.50 18.51 -7.57
C ALA A 312 0.43 18.77 -6.37
N ILE A 313 0.13 18.11 -5.25
CA ILE A 313 0.99 18.05 -4.08
C ILE A 313 1.37 16.59 -3.86
N GLY A 314 2.66 16.28 -3.99
CA GLY A 314 3.22 14.98 -3.61
C GLY A 314 3.41 14.92 -2.09
N ILE A 315 2.87 13.89 -1.46
CA ILE A 315 3.07 13.60 -0.03
C ILE A 315 3.83 12.28 0.00
N ILE A 316 5.07 12.29 0.50
CA ILE A 316 5.93 11.11 0.51
C ILE A 316 6.44 10.87 1.93
N GLU A 317 6.29 9.65 2.41
CA GLU A 317 6.91 9.11 3.62
C GLU A 317 7.87 7.98 3.22
N GLN A 318 9.00 7.86 3.91
CA GLN A 318 10.03 6.89 3.59
C GLN A 318 10.42 6.05 4.80
N GLN A 319 10.64 4.76 4.57
CA GLN A 319 11.22 3.83 5.54
C GLN A 319 12.35 3.04 4.87
N GLY A 320 13.60 3.41 5.16
CA GLY A 320 14.74 2.87 4.43
C GLY A 320 14.61 3.20 2.94
N THR A 321 14.57 2.19 2.07
CA THR A 321 14.36 2.36 0.63
C THR A 321 12.90 2.33 0.21
N GLN A 322 11.98 1.93 1.10
CA GLN A 322 10.55 1.86 0.81
C GLN A 322 9.93 3.24 0.89
N LEU A 323 9.02 3.52 -0.05
CA LEU A 323 8.30 4.78 -0.15
C LEU A 323 6.80 4.52 -0.05
N TYR A 324 6.13 5.39 0.67
CA TYR A 324 4.68 5.48 0.77
C TYR A 324 4.28 6.89 0.38
N GLY A 325 3.19 7.04 -0.34
CA GLY A 325 2.83 8.37 -0.78
C GLY A 325 1.49 8.49 -1.47
N THR A 326 1.22 9.70 -1.92
CA THR A 326 0.16 10.00 -2.88
C THR A 326 0.45 11.33 -3.57
N PHE A 327 -0.35 11.63 -4.59
CA PHE A 327 -0.42 12.95 -5.19
C PHE A 327 -1.84 13.49 -5.02
N ALA A 328 -2.00 14.57 -4.25
CA ALA A 328 -3.26 15.31 -4.18
C ALA A 328 -3.35 16.27 -5.38
N THR A 329 -4.47 16.29 -6.08
CA THR A 329 -4.79 17.20 -7.19
C THR A 329 -5.94 18.14 -6.79
N GLU A 330 -6.35 19.06 -7.66
CA GLU A 330 -7.53 19.89 -7.38
C GLU A 330 -8.86 19.10 -7.32
N THR A 331 -8.87 17.84 -7.77
CA THR A 331 -10.09 17.05 -7.96
C THR A 331 -10.14 15.76 -7.13
N GLY A 332 -9.07 15.42 -6.42
CA GLY A 332 -8.96 14.21 -5.60
C GLY A 332 -7.51 13.84 -5.36
N ASP A 333 -7.21 12.56 -5.18
CA ASP A 333 -5.85 12.09 -4.99
C ASP A 333 -5.58 10.76 -5.69
N TYR A 334 -4.31 10.39 -5.82
CA TYR A 334 -3.87 9.16 -6.48
C TYR A 334 -3.80 7.94 -5.54
N ARG A 335 -4.55 7.99 -4.44
CA ARG A 335 -4.71 6.93 -3.43
C ARG A 335 -3.38 6.51 -2.80
N HIS A 336 -3.42 5.36 -2.14
CA HIS A 336 -2.30 4.74 -1.48
C HIS A 336 -1.26 4.29 -2.52
N LEU A 337 -0.18 5.05 -2.65
CA LEU A 337 0.97 4.66 -3.45
C LEU A 337 2.02 4.00 -2.55
N GLU A 338 2.59 2.91 -3.06
CA GLU A 338 3.73 2.24 -2.46
C GLU A 338 4.81 2.02 -3.52
N GLY A 339 6.07 2.14 -3.11
CA GLY A 339 7.18 1.89 -3.98
C GLY A 339 8.50 2.03 -3.27
N PHE A 340 9.48 2.57 -3.98
CA PHE A 340 10.87 2.48 -3.56
C PHE A 340 11.76 3.50 -4.25
N ILE A 341 12.91 3.76 -3.65
CA ILE A 341 14.02 4.45 -4.30
C ILE A 341 15.12 3.45 -4.66
N SER A 342 15.68 3.57 -5.87
CA SER A 342 16.81 2.77 -6.36
C SER A 342 17.92 3.67 -6.92
N HIS A 343 19.11 3.13 -7.13
CA HIS A 343 20.07 3.77 -8.02
C HIS A 343 19.48 3.87 -9.44
N SER A 344 19.77 4.98 -10.14
CA SER A 344 19.28 5.20 -11.49
C SER A 344 19.89 4.20 -12.48
N ALA A 345 19.03 3.49 -13.23
CA ALA A 345 19.45 2.60 -14.31
C ALA A 345 20.14 3.34 -15.47
N GLU A 346 19.90 4.65 -15.61
CA GLU A 346 20.45 5.50 -16.68
C GLU A 346 21.81 6.14 -16.29
N GLY A 347 22.33 5.83 -15.09
CA GLY A 347 23.59 6.36 -14.56
C GLY A 347 23.45 7.70 -13.84
N ASN A 348 24.28 7.91 -12.80
CA ASN A 348 24.33 9.06 -11.87
C ASN A 348 22.97 9.52 -11.30
N GLY A 349 22.73 9.18 -10.03
CA GLY A 349 21.57 9.64 -9.26
C GLY A 349 20.69 8.50 -8.77
N ASN A 350 19.57 8.85 -8.15
CA ASN A 350 18.62 7.90 -7.57
C ASN A 350 17.25 8.11 -8.21
N THR A 351 16.53 7.04 -8.48
CA THR A 351 15.20 7.07 -9.09
C THR A 351 14.18 6.61 -8.06
N LEU A 352 13.15 7.41 -7.82
CA LEU A 352 11.99 6.94 -7.06
C LEU A 352 11.00 6.25 -7.99
N TYR A 353 10.27 5.30 -7.42
CA TYR A 353 9.12 4.63 -8.00
C TYR A 353 7.99 4.66 -6.99
N LEU A 354 6.77 4.92 -7.44
CA LEU A 354 5.54 4.84 -6.65
C LEU A 354 4.47 4.17 -7.50
N ASN A 355 3.70 3.26 -6.92
CA ASN A 355 2.76 2.42 -7.65
C ASN A 355 1.47 2.23 -6.86
N THR A 356 0.36 1.99 -7.55
CA THR A 356 -0.84 1.43 -6.93
C THR A 356 -1.65 0.59 -7.90
N LEU A 357 -2.29 -0.46 -7.38
CA LEU A 357 -3.25 -1.27 -8.10
C LEU A 357 -4.50 -1.46 -7.23
N ASP A 358 -5.52 -0.66 -7.48
CA ASP A 358 -6.75 -0.62 -6.66
C ASP A 358 -7.94 -1.37 -7.31
N GLY A 359 -7.73 -1.92 -8.51
CA GLY A 359 -8.77 -2.58 -9.31
C GLY A 359 -9.42 -1.68 -10.36
N SER A 360 -9.42 -0.37 -10.19
CA SER A 360 -9.80 0.61 -11.22
C SER A 360 -8.58 1.16 -11.96
N HIS A 361 -7.50 1.36 -11.23
CA HIS A 361 -6.24 1.96 -11.65
C HIS A 361 -5.08 0.98 -11.56
N ALA A 362 -4.12 1.19 -12.46
CA ALA A 362 -2.78 0.63 -12.41
C ALA A 362 -1.82 1.81 -12.59
N PHE A 363 -1.53 2.51 -11.50
CA PHE A 363 -0.68 3.70 -11.56
C PHE A 363 0.79 3.34 -11.36
N TYR A 364 1.63 3.92 -12.21
CA TYR A 364 3.08 3.79 -12.17
C TYR A 364 3.69 5.18 -12.25
N PHE A 365 4.48 5.55 -11.24
CA PHE A 365 5.25 6.78 -11.22
C PHE A 365 6.73 6.44 -11.14
N ARG A 366 7.55 7.19 -11.87
CA ARG A 366 9.00 7.25 -11.68
C ARG A 366 9.48 8.68 -11.77
N ALA A 367 10.55 9.04 -11.04
CA ALA A 367 11.30 10.26 -11.28
C ALA A 367 12.74 10.14 -10.77
N THR A 368 13.65 10.93 -11.32
CA THR A 368 15.03 11.01 -10.85
C THR A 368 15.19 12.12 -9.81
N LEU A 369 15.74 11.77 -8.65
CA LEU A 369 16.13 12.70 -7.60
C LEU A 369 17.38 13.48 -8.00
N LYS A 370 17.30 14.81 -7.94
CA LYS A 370 18.43 15.75 -8.12
C LYS A 370 18.35 16.85 -7.07
N GLY A 371 19.07 16.68 -5.95
CA GLY A 371 18.95 17.58 -4.80
C GLY A 371 17.51 17.59 -4.27
N ASP A 372 16.94 18.77 -4.05
CA ASP A 372 15.54 18.95 -3.61
C ASP A 372 14.53 18.97 -4.78
N SER A 373 14.86 18.34 -5.90
CA SER A 373 14.01 18.26 -7.09
C SER A 373 13.85 16.83 -7.59
N LEU A 374 12.65 16.53 -8.08
CA LEU A 374 12.31 15.34 -8.84
C LEU A 374 12.14 15.75 -10.30
N VAL A 375 12.94 15.15 -11.19
CA VAL A 375 12.98 15.48 -12.61
C VAL A 375 12.80 14.22 -13.46
N ASN A 376 12.56 14.40 -14.75
CA ASN A 376 12.31 13.30 -15.70
C ASN A 376 11.20 12.38 -15.18
N GLY A 377 10.18 12.97 -14.55
CA GLY A 377 9.07 12.24 -13.98
C GLY A 377 8.20 11.69 -15.10
N VAL A 378 7.81 10.43 -14.96
CA VAL A 378 6.81 9.78 -15.80
C VAL A 378 5.71 9.24 -14.89
N PHE A 379 4.47 9.48 -15.28
CA PHE A 379 3.28 8.87 -14.72
C PHE A 379 2.57 8.09 -15.83
N ALA A 380 2.28 6.82 -15.59
CA ALA A 380 1.44 6.00 -16.43
C ALA A 380 0.22 5.51 -15.66
N SER A 381 -0.96 5.61 -16.27
CA SER A 381 -2.19 4.97 -15.80
C SER A 381 -2.53 3.84 -16.75
N GLY A 382 -2.08 2.63 -16.42
CA GLY A 382 -2.14 1.49 -17.31
C GLY A 382 -1.50 1.76 -18.69
N LYS A 383 -2.05 1.16 -19.75
CA LYS A 383 -1.51 1.25 -21.12
C LYS A 383 -2.07 2.40 -21.97
N HIS A 384 -2.86 3.29 -21.39
CA HIS A 384 -3.71 4.22 -22.14
C HIS A 384 -3.47 5.70 -21.79
N TYR A 385 -2.73 6.00 -20.74
CA TYR A 385 -2.47 7.37 -20.33
C TYR A 385 -1.04 7.51 -19.83
N LEU A 386 -0.38 8.57 -20.29
CA LEU A 386 0.97 8.97 -19.91
C LEU A 386 1.00 10.47 -19.64
N ALA A 387 1.71 10.85 -18.59
CA ALA A 387 2.03 12.25 -18.30
C ALA A 387 3.50 12.35 -17.85
N ASN A 388 4.15 13.43 -18.25
CA ASN A 388 5.42 13.82 -17.65
C ASN A 388 5.16 14.62 -16.39
N TRP A 389 6.08 14.56 -15.44
CA TRP A 389 5.98 15.38 -14.24
C TRP A 389 7.34 15.80 -13.70
N LYS A 390 7.31 16.82 -12.85
CA LYS A 390 8.45 17.29 -12.07
C LYS A 390 7.95 17.78 -10.73
N ALA A 391 8.85 17.80 -9.74
CA ALA A 391 8.52 18.30 -8.43
C ALA A 391 9.70 18.98 -7.74
N SER A 392 9.39 19.83 -6.76
CA SER A 392 10.38 20.42 -5.85
C SER A 392 9.84 20.40 -4.42
N LYS A 393 10.71 20.18 -3.43
CA LYS A 393 10.30 20.25 -2.01
C LYS A 393 9.74 21.64 -1.71
N ASN A 394 8.50 21.70 -1.21
CA ASN A 394 7.84 22.95 -0.87
C ASN A 394 6.77 22.72 0.20
N LEU A 395 7.08 23.06 1.45
CA LEU A 395 6.15 22.92 2.57
C LEU A 395 4.91 23.83 2.45
N ASN A 396 5.04 24.95 1.72
CA ASN A 396 3.98 25.95 1.55
C ASN A 396 3.13 25.72 0.30
N ALA A 397 3.41 24.69 -0.50
CA ALA A 397 2.60 24.37 -1.68
C ALA A 397 1.14 24.17 -1.30
N ALA A 398 0.22 24.75 -2.06
CA ALA A 398 -1.21 24.68 -1.80
C ALA A 398 -1.97 24.54 -3.12
N LEU A 399 -3.05 23.76 -3.09
CA LEU A 399 -4.02 23.65 -4.17
C LEU A 399 -5.17 24.64 -3.88
N LYS A 400 -6.04 24.84 -4.87
CA LYS A 400 -7.27 25.62 -4.66
C LYS A 400 -8.12 24.98 -3.57
N ASP A 401 -8.86 25.82 -2.84
CA ASP A 401 -9.81 25.34 -1.83
C ASP A 401 -10.91 24.51 -2.49
N PRO A 402 -11.06 23.21 -2.17
CA PRO A 402 -12.10 22.36 -2.73
C PRO A 402 -13.51 22.87 -2.43
N ASN A 403 -13.69 23.73 -1.43
CA ASN A 403 -15.00 24.32 -1.12
C ASN A 403 -15.39 25.50 -2.02
N ALA A 404 -14.45 25.98 -2.85
CA ALA A 404 -14.63 27.16 -3.70
C ALA A 404 -14.75 26.82 -5.20
N LEU A 405 -14.51 25.56 -5.58
CA LEU A 405 -14.49 25.12 -6.98
C LEU A 405 -15.90 25.05 -7.57
N THR A 406 -16.78 24.27 -6.92
CA THR A 406 -18.20 24.21 -7.26
C THR A 406 -19.02 25.05 -6.29
N PHE A 407 -19.94 25.87 -6.82
CA PHE A 407 -20.83 26.72 -6.03
C PHE A 407 -22.19 26.89 -6.70
N LEU A 408 -23.20 27.32 -5.92
CA LEU A 408 -24.52 27.67 -6.44
C LEU A 408 -24.44 28.97 -7.26
N LYS A 409 -25.05 28.96 -8.45
CA LYS A 409 -25.25 30.17 -9.27
C LYS A 409 -26.10 31.18 -8.51
N GLU A 410 -25.88 32.46 -8.82
CA GLU A 410 -26.66 33.57 -8.25
C GLU A 410 -28.17 33.35 -8.45
N GLY A 411 -28.96 33.64 -7.41
CA GLY A 411 -30.41 33.42 -7.41
C GLY A 411 -30.86 32.01 -7.04
N HIS A 412 -29.94 31.06 -6.86
CA HIS A 412 -30.23 29.73 -6.32
C HIS A 412 -29.81 29.61 -4.86
N GLU A 413 -30.73 29.17 -3.99
CA GLU A 413 -30.44 28.91 -2.57
C GLU A 413 -30.55 27.42 -2.21
N LYS A 414 -31.14 26.61 -3.09
CA LYS A 414 -31.45 25.19 -2.86
C LYS A 414 -31.06 24.33 -4.05
N LEU A 415 -30.80 23.06 -3.75
CA LEU A 415 -30.75 22.00 -4.77
C LEU A 415 -32.17 21.54 -5.12
N ALA A 416 -32.36 21.15 -6.37
CA ALA A 416 -33.63 20.63 -6.89
C ALA A 416 -33.34 19.54 -7.92
N PHE A 417 -33.77 18.32 -7.64
CA PHE A 417 -33.62 17.20 -8.56
C PHE A 417 -34.70 16.15 -8.33
N THR A 418 -34.89 15.29 -9.32
CA THR A 418 -35.68 14.07 -9.19
C THR A 418 -35.02 12.99 -10.03
N PHE A 419 -34.62 11.89 -9.39
CA PHE A 419 -33.95 10.78 -10.04
C PHE A 419 -34.53 9.45 -9.57
N PRO A 420 -34.49 8.40 -10.41
CA PRO A 420 -34.96 7.08 -10.02
C PRO A 420 -34.02 6.44 -8.99
N ASN A 421 -34.60 5.81 -7.97
CA ASN A 421 -33.89 4.86 -7.11
C ASN A 421 -33.64 3.52 -7.85
N LEU A 422 -33.05 2.55 -7.18
CA LEU A 422 -32.76 1.22 -7.77
C LEU A 422 -34.00 0.39 -8.14
N LYS A 423 -35.20 0.81 -7.72
CA LYS A 423 -36.49 0.22 -8.13
C LYS A 423 -37.15 0.99 -9.29
N GLY A 424 -36.54 2.08 -9.75
CA GLY A 424 -37.09 2.95 -10.78
C GLY A 424 -38.07 4.00 -10.25
N GLU A 425 -38.24 4.10 -8.93
CA GLU A 425 -39.17 5.06 -8.31
C GLU A 425 -38.52 6.45 -8.22
N PRO A 426 -39.21 7.53 -8.59
CA PRO A 426 -38.66 8.88 -8.47
C PRO A 426 -38.48 9.29 -7.01
N VAL A 427 -37.31 9.85 -6.69
CA VAL A 427 -36.97 10.39 -5.37
C VAL A 427 -36.49 11.83 -5.53
N SER A 428 -36.93 12.71 -4.63
CA SER A 428 -36.61 14.13 -4.63
C SER A 428 -36.26 14.63 -3.23
N LEU A 429 -35.60 15.79 -3.12
CA LEU A 429 -35.36 16.44 -1.82
C LEU A 429 -36.64 16.92 -1.12
N ASP A 430 -37.75 17.07 -1.86
CA ASP A 430 -39.05 17.49 -1.31
C ASP A 430 -39.83 16.30 -0.69
N ASP A 431 -39.29 15.08 -0.78
CA ASP A 431 -39.94 13.90 -0.22
C ASP A 431 -40.02 14.00 1.30
N PRO A 432 -41.14 13.57 1.95
CA PRO A 432 -41.38 13.79 3.37
C PRO A 432 -40.28 13.30 4.32
N GLN A 433 -39.49 12.28 3.91
CA GLN A 433 -38.41 11.73 4.71
C GLN A 433 -37.24 12.71 4.92
N TYR A 434 -37.06 13.69 4.04
CA TYR A 434 -35.97 14.66 4.10
C TYR A 434 -36.37 15.98 4.82
N ASN A 435 -37.67 16.16 5.12
CA ASN A 435 -38.16 17.38 5.76
C ASN A 435 -37.60 17.55 7.18
N GLY A 436 -36.96 18.71 7.45
CA GLY A 436 -36.39 19.03 8.75
C GLY A 436 -35.14 18.23 9.11
N LYS A 437 -34.52 17.58 8.12
CA LYS A 437 -33.28 16.79 8.27
C LYS A 437 -32.09 17.55 7.70
N VAL A 438 -30.92 17.31 8.28
CA VAL A 438 -29.66 17.64 7.60
C VAL A 438 -29.50 16.60 6.49
N VAL A 439 -29.19 17.03 5.27
CA VAL A 439 -29.06 16.12 4.13
C VAL A 439 -27.70 16.30 3.47
N LEU A 440 -26.95 15.21 3.33
CA LEU A 440 -25.76 15.19 2.49
C LEU A 440 -26.13 14.65 1.11
N VAL A 441 -25.84 15.40 0.06
CA VAL A 441 -25.98 14.96 -1.32
C VAL A 441 -24.58 14.77 -1.89
N THR A 442 -24.18 13.54 -2.20
CA THR A 442 -22.91 13.26 -2.87
C THR A 442 -23.15 12.92 -4.34
N LEU A 443 -22.46 13.59 -5.24
CA LEU A 443 -22.37 13.21 -6.65
C LEU A 443 -21.28 12.15 -6.75
N SER A 444 -21.60 10.92 -7.15
CA SER A 444 -20.73 9.74 -7.05
C SER A 444 -20.74 8.91 -8.34
N GLY A 445 -19.90 7.88 -8.40
CA GLY A 445 -19.98 6.81 -9.40
C GLY A 445 -19.27 5.54 -8.92
N THR A 446 -19.82 4.36 -9.19
CA THR A 446 -19.26 3.07 -8.72
C THR A 446 -17.89 2.71 -9.30
N TRP A 447 -17.51 3.40 -10.38
CA TRP A 447 -16.25 3.24 -11.09
C TRP A 447 -15.11 4.12 -10.55
N CYS A 448 -15.41 5.00 -9.59
CA CYS A 448 -14.54 6.04 -9.07
C CYS A 448 -13.97 5.64 -7.70
N PRO A 449 -12.66 5.41 -7.59
CA PRO A 449 -12.05 5.02 -6.31
C PRO A 449 -12.15 6.07 -5.20
N ASN A 450 -11.94 7.36 -5.46
CA ASN A 450 -12.12 8.38 -4.42
C ASN A 450 -13.58 8.43 -3.91
N CYS A 451 -14.55 8.07 -4.75
CA CYS A 451 -15.96 7.93 -4.37
C CYS A 451 -16.18 6.71 -3.46
N MET A 452 -15.40 5.64 -3.64
CA MET A 452 -15.37 4.48 -2.73
C MET A 452 -14.85 4.89 -1.33
N ASP A 453 -13.76 5.64 -1.26
CA ASP A 453 -13.25 6.11 0.04
C ASP A 453 -14.23 7.07 0.72
N GLU A 454 -14.82 7.99 -0.03
CA GLU A 454 -15.84 8.89 0.50
C GLU A 454 -17.05 8.10 1.01
N ALA A 455 -17.51 7.08 0.27
CA ALA A 455 -18.63 6.26 0.70
C ALA A 455 -18.33 5.46 1.98
N GLN A 456 -17.10 5.00 2.18
CA GLN A 456 -16.68 4.38 3.44
C GLN A 456 -16.74 5.38 4.62
N TYR A 457 -16.26 6.60 4.41
CA TYR A 457 -16.41 7.68 5.39
C TYR A 457 -17.88 8.04 5.67
N LEU A 458 -18.68 8.22 4.62
CA LEU A 458 -20.10 8.59 4.74
C LEU A 458 -20.92 7.49 5.41
N LYS A 459 -20.55 6.22 5.27
CA LYS A 459 -21.17 5.10 5.99
C LYS A 459 -20.97 5.23 7.51
N GLU A 460 -19.77 5.61 7.95
CA GLU A 460 -19.48 5.84 9.37
C GLU A 460 -20.26 7.05 9.91
N VAL A 461 -20.25 8.16 9.15
CA VAL A 461 -21.04 9.37 9.42
C VAL A 461 -22.53 9.03 9.53
N TYR A 462 -23.08 8.26 8.59
CA TYR A 462 -24.49 7.88 8.61
C TYR A 462 -24.82 7.06 9.85
N SER A 463 -24.00 6.06 10.18
CA SER A 463 -24.18 5.25 11.39
C SER A 463 -24.27 6.11 12.66
N GLN A 464 -23.41 7.13 12.77
CA GLN A 464 -23.33 8.01 13.94
C GLN A 464 -24.47 9.05 14.02
N TYR A 465 -24.87 9.62 12.88
CA TYR A 465 -25.71 10.82 12.85
C TYR A 465 -27.11 10.60 12.27
N HIS A 466 -27.36 9.50 11.57
CA HIS A 466 -28.70 9.17 11.07
C HIS A 466 -29.76 9.15 12.20
N PRO A 467 -29.51 8.54 13.38
CA PRO A 467 -30.45 8.59 14.50
C PRO A 467 -30.72 10.01 15.02
N LYS A 468 -29.83 10.97 14.72
CA LYS A 468 -29.92 12.37 15.16
C LYS A 468 -30.57 13.28 14.12
N GLY A 469 -30.96 12.75 12.96
CA GLY A 469 -31.64 13.51 11.91
C GLY A 469 -30.79 13.83 10.68
N LEU A 470 -29.74 13.05 10.42
CA LEU A 470 -28.99 13.08 9.16
C LEU A 470 -29.61 12.12 8.12
N GLU A 471 -29.72 12.59 6.89
CA GLU A 471 -29.93 11.76 5.70
C GLU A 471 -28.80 11.90 4.69
N ILE A 472 -28.57 10.86 3.88
CA ILE A 472 -27.59 10.90 2.78
C ILE A 472 -28.26 10.40 1.50
N ILE A 473 -28.01 11.12 0.40
CA ILE A 473 -28.44 10.76 -0.95
C ILE A 473 -27.20 10.74 -1.85
N ALA A 474 -26.88 9.59 -2.42
CA ALA A 474 -25.87 9.49 -3.47
C ALA A 474 -26.51 9.55 -4.85
N LEU A 475 -26.07 10.52 -5.65
CA LEU A 475 -26.43 10.69 -7.05
C LEU A 475 -25.36 10.00 -7.91
N GLN A 476 -25.67 8.79 -8.37
CA GLN A 476 -24.75 7.94 -9.13
C GLN A 476 -24.74 8.34 -10.60
N PHE A 477 -23.58 8.77 -11.07
CA PHE A 477 -23.27 9.03 -12.47
C PHE A 477 -22.41 7.88 -13.00
N GLU A 478 -23.04 6.95 -13.73
CA GLU A 478 -22.47 5.65 -14.08
C GLU A 478 -21.91 5.61 -15.51
N ARG A 479 -20.99 4.67 -15.78
CA ARG A 479 -20.41 4.52 -17.15
C ARG A 479 -21.46 4.11 -18.18
N SER A 480 -22.47 3.35 -17.77
CA SER A 480 -23.59 2.95 -18.61
C SER A 480 -24.78 3.87 -18.43
N GLU A 481 -25.41 4.25 -19.55
CA GLU A 481 -26.71 4.94 -19.55
C GLU A 481 -27.88 3.95 -19.48
N ASP A 482 -27.60 2.65 -19.60
CA ASP A 482 -28.59 1.60 -19.39
C ASP A 482 -28.89 1.46 -17.90
N PHE A 483 -30.17 1.61 -17.54
CA PHE A 483 -30.62 1.63 -16.15
C PHE A 483 -30.29 0.33 -15.42
N GLU A 484 -30.50 -0.84 -16.04
CA GLU A 484 -30.26 -2.12 -15.37
C GLU A 484 -28.76 -2.36 -15.19
N LYS A 485 -27.93 -1.99 -16.16
CA LYS A 485 -26.46 -2.09 -16.00
C LYS A 485 -25.93 -1.15 -14.91
N ALA A 486 -26.43 0.08 -14.85
CA ALA A 486 -26.07 1.04 -13.80
C ALA A 486 -26.50 0.52 -12.43
N LYS A 487 -27.73 0.03 -12.33
CA LYS A 487 -28.28 -0.60 -11.12
C LYS A 487 -27.45 -1.79 -10.65
N GLU A 488 -27.08 -2.71 -11.55
CA GLU A 488 -26.25 -3.88 -11.21
C GLU A 488 -24.89 -3.47 -10.62
N ALA A 489 -24.25 -2.43 -11.18
CA ALA A 489 -22.99 -1.91 -10.66
C ALA A 489 -23.15 -1.30 -9.26
N ILE A 490 -24.24 -0.54 -9.03
CA ILE A 490 -24.55 0.06 -7.73
C ILE A 490 -24.91 -1.00 -6.71
N GLU A 491 -25.70 -2.01 -7.06
CA GLU A 491 -26.06 -3.12 -6.16
C GLU A 491 -24.82 -3.93 -5.77
N ARG A 492 -23.89 -4.18 -6.70
CA ARG A 492 -22.59 -4.81 -6.38
C ARG A 492 -21.79 -3.96 -5.39
N SER A 493 -21.65 -2.66 -5.64
CA SER A 493 -20.95 -1.75 -4.73
C SER A 493 -21.60 -1.70 -3.35
N ASN A 494 -22.92 -1.55 -3.28
CA ASN A 494 -23.69 -1.56 -2.04
C ASN A 494 -23.50 -2.85 -1.25
N LYS A 495 -23.45 -4.00 -1.93
CA LYS A 495 -23.20 -5.30 -1.30
C LYS A 495 -21.78 -5.41 -0.77
N ASP A 496 -20.80 -4.98 -1.56
CA ASP A 496 -19.38 -5.11 -1.22
C ASP A 496 -18.97 -4.15 -0.09
N MET A 497 -19.59 -2.97 -0.01
CA MET A 497 -19.27 -1.94 0.98
C MET A 497 -20.30 -1.81 2.11
N ALA A 498 -21.43 -2.51 2.02
CA ALA A 498 -22.58 -2.40 2.93
C ALA A 498 -23.08 -0.94 3.08
N ILE A 499 -23.39 -0.29 1.96
CA ILE A 499 -23.85 1.10 1.92
C ILE A 499 -25.31 1.20 2.44
N PRO A 500 -25.57 1.99 3.50
CA PRO A 500 -26.88 1.99 4.17
C PRO A 500 -27.85 3.09 3.72
N TYR A 501 -27.41 4.02 2.86
CA TYR A 501 -28.16 5.23 2.50
C TYR A 501 -28.65 5.24 1.04
N THR A 502 -29.54 6.18 0.71
CA THR A 502 -30.23 6.25 -0.58
C THR A 502 -29.28 6.37 -1.77
N GLN A 503 -29.52 5.57 -2.81
CA GLN A 503 -28.79 5.56 -4.08
C GLN A 503 -29.73 5.89 -5.23
N LEU A 504 -29.44 6.94 -6.00
CA LEU A 504 -30.22 7.38 -7.15
C LEU A 504 -29.38 7.34 -8.43
N ILE A 505 -29.94 6.84 -9.53
CA ILE A 505 -29.26 6.81 -10.83
C ILE A 505 -29.50 8.15 -11.52
N ALA A 506 -28.47 9.00 -11.54
CA ALA A 506 -28.57 10.40 -11.96
C ALA A 506 -28.17 10.64 -13.42
N GLY A 507 -27.34 9.77 -14.00
CA GLY A 507 -26.99 9.84 -15.41
C GLY A 507 -25.65 9.20 -15.75
N LYS A 508 -25.05 9.66 -16.85
CA LYS A 508 -23.74 9.19 -17.32
C LYS A 508 -22.60 9.83 -16.53
N ALA A 509 -21.54 9.06 -16.29
CA ALA A 509 -20.25 9.50 -15.75
C ALA A 509 -19.61 10.64 -16.57
N SER A 510 -20.02 11.87 -16.28
CA SER A 510 -19.53 13.08 -16.97
C SER A 510 -19.87 14.32 -16.15
N GLY A 511 -18.86 15.16 -15.87
CA GLY A 511 -19.08 16.44 -15.20
C GLY A 511 -20.02 17.38 -15.96
N LYS A 512 -19.98 17.34 -17.30
CA LYS A 512 -20.92 18.09 -18.15
C LYS A 512 -22.36 17.62 -17.95
N VAL A 513 -22.59 16.31 -18.01
CA VAL A 513 -23.94 15.74 -17.79
C VAL A 513 -24.42 16.04 -16.37
N ALA A 514 -23.55 15.92 -15.37
CA ALA A 514 -23.88 16.27 -13.99
C ALA A 514 -24.29 17.74 -13.85
N ALA A 515 -23.55 18.66 -14.47
CA ALA A 515 -23.90 20.09 -14.47
C ALA A 515 -25.21 20.40 -15.21
N GLU A 516 -25.52 19.68 -16.30
CA GLU A 516 -26.80 19.80 -17.01
C GLU A 516 -27.97 19.30 -16.16
N LYS A 517 -27.76 18.23 -15.40
CA LYS A 517 -28.75 17.63 -14.49
C LYS A 517 -28.94 18.42 -13.20
N LEU A 518 -27.93 19.19 -12.80
CA LEU A 518 -27.93 20.05 -11.61
C LEU A 518 -27.62 21.51 -12.03
N PRO A 519 -28.52 22.16 -12.79
CA PRO A 519 -28.24 23.43 -13.44
C PRO A 519 -28.03 24.60 -12.48
N MET A 520 -28.39 24.44 -11.20
CA MET A 520 -28.12 25.42 -10.16
C MET A 520 -26.64 25.52 -9.79
N LEU A 521 -25.83 24.49 -10.08
CA LEU A 521 -24.39 24.52 -9.86
C LEU A 521 -23.70 25.26 -11.01
N ASN A 522 -22.63 25.99 -10.70
CA ASN A 522 -21.78 26.66 -11.69
C ASN A 522 -21.22 25.67 -12.71
N HIS A 523 -20.67 24.55 -12.25
CA HIS A 523 -20.20 23.40 -13.00
C HIS A 523 -19.93 22.22 -12.04
N VAL A 524 -19.65 21.02 -12.56
CA VAL A 524 -19.20 19.86 -11.78
C VAL A 524 -17.86 19.39 -12.35
N MET A 525 -16.77 19.55 -11.58
CA MET A 525 -15.40 19.23 -12.05
C MET A 525 -15.03 17.77 -11.86
N SER A 526 -15.48 17.17 -10.76
CA SER A 526 -15.02 15.84 -10.35
C SER A 526 -16.08 15.08 -9.58
N PHE A 527 -15.85 13.77 -9.50
CA PHE A 527 -16.53 12.88 -8.58
C PHE A 527 -15.50 12.39 -7.54
N PRO A 528 -15.85 12.36 -6.25
CA PRO A 528 -17.12 12.82 -5.72
C PRO A 528 -17.24 14.35 -5.66
N THR A 529 -18.46 14.85 -5.44
CA THR A 529 -18.70 16.23 -4.98
C THR A 529 -19.76 16.17 -3.88
N LEU A 530 -19.40 16.56 -2.66
CA LEU A 530 -20.27 16.51 -1.49
C LEU A 530 -20.97 17.85 -1.26
N ILE A 531 -22.29 17.84 -1.11
CA ILE A 531 -23.10 19.01 -0.85
C ILE A 531 -23.83 18.83 0.49
N VAL A 532 -23.60 19.74 1.42
CA VAL A 532 -24.17 19.72 2.77
C VAL A 532 -25.38 20.67 2.83
N LEU A 533 -26.55 20.13 3.14
CA LEU A 533 -27.81 20.87 3.30
C LEU A 533 -28.22 20.93 4.77
N ASP A 534 -28.66 22.09 5.25
CA ASP A 534 -29.26 22.24 6.57
C ASP A 534 -30.71 21.71 6.63
N LYS A 535 -31.33 21.80 7.81
CA LYS A 535 -32.72 21.38 8.07
C LYS A 535 -33.78 22.16 7.28
N GLN A 536 -33.42 23.29 6.68
CA GLN A 536 -34.29 24.10 5.82
C GLN A 536 -34.05 23.81 4.32
N GLY A 537 -33.11 22.91 4.01
CA GLY A 537 -32.71 22.54 2.65
C GLY A 537 -31.80 23.57 1.99
N LYS A 538 -31.17 24.47 2.75
CA LYS A 538 -30.22 25.45 2.22
C LYS A 538 -28.82 24.84 2.16
N VAL A 539 -28.09 25.13 1.08
CA VAL A 539 -26.70 24.69 0.91
C VAL A 539 -25.79 25.45 1.87
N GLN A 540 -25.09 24.71 2.73
CA GLN A 540 -24.12 25.25 3.69
C GLN A 540 -22.68 25.10 3.20
N ARG A 541 -22.40 24.02 2.46
CA ARG A 541 -21.07 23.77 1.87
C ARG A 541 -21.19 22.88 0.64
N ILE A 542 -20.38 23.15 -0.37
CA ILE A 542 -20.12 22.25 -1.49
C ILE A 542 -18.62 21.96 -1.46
N HIS A 543 -18.23 20.69 -1.51
CA HIS A 543 -16.85 20.24 -1.47
C HIS A 543 -16.56 19.40 -2.72
N THR A 544 -15.70 19.89 -3.59
CA THR A 544 -15.36 19.24 -4.87
C THR A 544 -14.17 18.30 -4.70
N GLY A 545 -14.32 17.06 -5.19
CA GLY A 545 -13.32 16.01 -5.01
C GLY A 545 -13.34 15.41 -3.62
N PHE A 546 -12.43 14.47 -3.39
CA PHE A 546 -12.22 13.88 -2.07
C PHE A 546 -10.76 13.45 -1.94
N TYR A 547 -10.14 13.88 -0.83
CA TYR A 547 -8.81 13.45 -0.42
C TYR A 547 -8.96 12.27 0.54
N GLY A 548 -8.67 11.07 0.04
CA GLY A 548 -8.81 9.83 0.78
C GLY A 548 -7.72 9.60 1.83
N PRO A 549 -7.82 8.49 2.59
CA PRO A 549 -6.89 8.19 3.69
C PRO A 549 -5.41 8.21 3.30
N GLY A 550 -5.09 7.90 2.04
CA GLY A 550 -3.73 8.00 1.48
C GLY A 550 -3.12 9.42 1.48
N THR A 551 -3.88 10.46 1.84
CA THR A 551 -3.39 11.85 1.96
C THR A 551 -3.06 12.29 3.39
N GLY A 552 -3.22 11.40 4.38
CA GLY A 552 -2.87 11.66 5.78
C GLY A 552 -3.60 12.87 6.37
N ASP A 553 -2.86 13.94 6.66
CA ASP A 553 -3.40 15.12 7.37
C ASP A 553 -4.48 15.87 6.57
N TYR A 554 -4.48 15.78 5.24
CA TYR A 554 -5.54 16.36 4.40
C TYR A 554 -6.89 15.66 4.65
N TYR A 555 -6.90 14.32 4.63
CA TYR A 555 -8.07 13.53 4.99
C TYR A 555 -8.52 13.78 6.43
N ALA A 556 -7.58 13.74 7.40
CA ALA A 556 -7.91 13.98 8.81
C ALA A 556 -8.53 15.37 9.04
N LYS A 557 -8.06 16.40 8.32
CA LYS A 557 -8.66 17.74 8.34
C LYS A 557 -10.07 17.74 7.76
N PHE A 558 -10.28 17.11 6.60
CA PHE A 558 -11.61 16.98 5.98
C PHE A 558 -12.61 16.31 6.91
N VAL A 559 -12.26 15.16 7.51
CA VAL A 559 -13.11 14.41 8.44
C VAL A 559 -13.51 15.30 9.62
N ARG A 560 -12.53 15.95 10.27
CA ARG A 560 -12.78 16.81 11.43
C ARG A 560 -13.70 17.98 11.09
N GLU A 561 -13.43 18.70 10.00
CA GLU A 561 -14.21 19.87 9.60
C GLU A 561 -15.63 19.49 9.16
N THR A 562 -15.78 18.37 8.45
CA THR A 562 -17.09 17.88 8.00
C THR A 562 -17.94 17.37 9.15
N ASN A 563 -17.37 16.59 10.06
CA ASN A 563 -18.08 16.13 11.24
C ASN A 563 -18.54 17.30 12.12
N ALA A 564 -17.67 18.29 12.36
CA ALA A 564 -18.02 19.48 13.13
C ALA A 564 -19.18 20.26 12.50
N LEU A 565 -19.18 20.43 11.16
CA LEU A 565 -20.29 21.08 10.46
C LEU A 565 -21.59 20.28 10.59
N ILE A 566 -21.54 18.95 10.46
CA ILE A 566 -22.72 18.10 10.62
C ILE A 566 -23.28 18.22 12.04
N GLU A 567 -22.42 18.20 13.06
CA GLU A 567 -22.81 18.38 14.46
C GLU A 567 -23.43 19.74 14.74
N GLU A 568 -22.96 20.80 14.08
CA GLU A 568 -23.55 22.14 14.20
C GLU A 568 -24.96 22.23 13.60
N LEU A 569 -25.22 21.47 12.52
CA LEU A 569 -26.50 21.52 11.80
C LEU A 569 -27.59 20.60 12.42
N LEU A 570 -27.21 19.59 13.20
CA LEU A 570 -28.11 18.65 13.89
C LEU A 570 -28.60 19.22 15.22
#